data_AF-A0A2N5D4U5-F1
#
_entry.id   AF-A0A2N5D4U5-F1
#
_cell.length_a   1.000
_cell.length_b   1.000
_cell.length_c   1.000
_cell.angle_alpha   90.00
_cell.angle_beta   90.00
_cell.angle_gamma   90.00
#
_symmetry.space_group_name_H-M   'P 1'
#
loop_
_entity.id
_entity.type
_entity.pdbx_description
1 polymer ?
#
loop_
_entity_poly.entity_id
_entity_poly.type
_entity_poly.pdbx_seq_one_letter_code
_entity_poly.pdbx_strand_id
1 'polypeptide(L)'
;MPEVVKLSPTDDPFDRRSKTPPPQGRFPNGADDLPYSVELWSADKNLLEQVIAVSASPSIGYAAYYAATREYPGRVIVLRHLDRVISRWDAKTQ
;
A
#
# COMPACT_ATOMS: atom_id res chain seq x y z
N MET A 1 -27.81 40.22 22.88
CA MET A 1 -27.08 38.95 22.70
C MET A 1 -26.78 38.85 21.21
N PRO A 2 -25.52 38.87 20.73
CA PRO A 2 -25.26 38.79 19.30
C PRO A 2 -25.25 37.31 18.85
N GLU A 3 -26.10 37.00 17.89
CA GLU A 3 -26.18 35.71 17.20
C GLU A 3 -25.11 35.65 16.12
N VAL A 4 -24.20 34.69 16.22
CA VAL A 4 -23.10 34.50 15.26
C VAL A 4 -23.67 33.86 13.99
N VAL A 5 -23.74 34.64 12.91
CA VAL A 5 -24.08 34.15 11.57
C VAL A 5 -23.03 33.12 11.14
N LYS A 6 -23.42 31.85 11.14
CA LYS A 6 -22.62 30.74 10.64
C LYS A 6 -22.78 30.68 9.13
N LEU A 7 -21.77 31.12 8.40
CA LEU A 7 -21.67 30.97 6.96
C LEU A 7 -21.56 29.47 6.63
N SER A 8 -22.64 28.87 6.14
CA SER A 8 -22.61 27.56 5.49
C SER A 8 -22.14 27.75 4.05
N PRO A 9 -21.08 27.07 3.58
CA PRO A 9 -20.84 26.96 2.15
C PRO A 9 -21.84 25.93 1.60
N THR A 10 -22.80 26.42 0.84
CA THR A 10 -23.45 25.63 -0.21
C THR A 10 -22.37 25.31 -1.23
N ASP A 11 -21.85 24.08 -1.17
CA ASP A 11 -21.00 23.52 -2.22
C ASP A 11 -21.68 22.23 -2.68
N ASP A 12 -22.43 22.34 -3.78
CA ASP A 12 -22.79 21.22 -4.61
C ASP A 12 -22.26 21.57 -6.00
N PRO A 13 -21.28 20.82 -6.51
CA PRO A 13 -21.61 20.02 -7.68
C PRO A 13 -20.94 18.64 -7.69
N PHE A 14 -21.72 17.64 -8.07
CA PHE A 14 -21.32 16.37 -8.68
C PHE A 14 -19.84 16.27 -9.14
N ASP A 15 -19.03 15.44 -8.46
CA ASP A 15 -18.05 14.61 -9.16
C ASP A 15 -17.76 13.28 -8.45
N ARG A 16 -17.51 12.28 -9.29
CA ARG A 16 -17.45 10.84 -9.07
C ARG A 16 -16.43 10.41 -8.02
N ARG A 17 -16.82 9.44 -7.19
CA ARG A 17 -15.92 8.43 -6.56
C ARG A 17 -14.73 8.99 -5.76
N SER A 18 -14.93 9.92 -4.86
CA SER A 18 -13.90 10.24 -3.85
C SER A 18 -14.20 9.52 -2.53
N LYS A 19 -14.05 8.18 -2.53
CA LYS A 19 -13.82 7.44 -1.27
C LYS A 19 -12.38 7.69 -0.88
N THR A 20 -12.12 8.80 -0.18
CA THR A 20 -10.86 8.95 0.55
C THR A 20 -10.88 7.90 1.66
N PRO A 21 -10.01 6.87 1.64
CA PRO A 21 -9.95 5.94 2.76
C PRO A 21 -9.37 6.70 3.97
N PRO A 22 -9.85 6.43 5.19
CA PRO A 22 -9.29 7.04 6.39
C PRO A 22 -7.78 6.70 6.51
N PRO A 23 -6.95 7.60 7.08
CA PRO A 23 -5.48 7.48 7.11
C PRO A 23 -4.95 6.40 8.06
N GLN A 24 -5.82 5.51 8.55
CA GLN A 24 -5.49 4.37 9.39
C GLN A 24 -6.22 3.17 8.80
N GLY A 25 -5.59 2.59 7.78
CA GLY A 25 -6.09 1.45 7.03
C GLY A 25 -6.27 0.25 7.95
N ARG A 26 -7.44 0.12 8.54
CA ARG A 26 -7.99 -1.19 8.85
C ARG A 26 -8.24 -1.86 7.50
N PHE A 27 -7.23 -2.58 7.00
CA PHE A 27 -7.42 -3.41 5.82
C PHE A 27 -8.64 -4.30 6.10
N PRO A 28 -9.66 -4.29 5.22
CA PRO A 28 -10.81 -5.17 5.41
C PRO A 28 -10.27 -6.60 5.54
N ASN A 29 -10.78 -7.35 6.53
CA ASN A 29 -10.47 -8.75 6.80
C ASN A 29 -10.96 -9.69 5.67
N GLY A 30 -10.67 -9.35 4.41
CA GLY A 30 -10.78 -10.19 3.23
C GLY A 30 -9.40 -10.52 2.69
N ALA A 31 -8.49 -10.88 3.60
CA ALA A 31 -7.13 -11.31 3.25
C ALA A 31 -7.11 -12.64 2.45
N ASP A 32 -8.25 -13.34 2.38
CA ASP A 32 -8.37 -14.65 1.75
C ASP A 32 -8.35 -14.64 0.20
N ASP A 33 -8.44 -13.47 -0.47
CA ASP A 33 -8.54 -13.42 -1.96
C ASP A 33 -7.58 -12.40 -2.61
N LEU A 34 -6.55 -11.95 -1.88
CA LEU A 34 -5.59 -10.98 -2.38
C LEU A 34 -4.30 -11.71 -2.79
N PRO A 35 -4.09 -12.01 -4.09
CA PRO A 35 -3.00 -12.87 -4.48
C PRO A 35 -1.67 -12.12 -4.50
N TYR A 36 -1.62 -10.80 -4.67
CA TYR A 36 -0.36 -10.05 -4.70
C TYR A 36 0.06 -9.59 -3.30
N SER A 37 1.28 -9.91 -2.89
CA SER A 37 1.87 -9.48 -1.62
C SER A 37 3.27 -8.94 -1.83
N VAL A 38 3.59 -7.81 -1.21
CA VAL A 38 4.91 -7.20 -1.21
C VAL A 38 5.54 -7.44 0.15
N GLU A 39 6.55 -8.28 0.16
CA GLU A 39 7.26 -8.74 1.34
C GLU A 39 8.61 -8.01 1.46
N LEU A 40 8.89 -7.47 2.64
CA LEU A 40 10.17 -6.91 3.03
C LEU A 40 10.94 -7.96 3.83
N TRP A 41 12.05 -8.37 3.27
CA TRP A 41 12.96 -9.33 3.87
C TRP A 41 14.16 -8.60 4.47
N SER A 42 14.74 -9.23 5.49
CA SER A 42 15.98 -8.75 6.10
C SER A 42 17.13 -8.76 5.10
N ALA A 43 18.18 -7.99 5.38
CA ALA A 43 19.34 -7.86 4.50
C ALA A 43 20.06 -9.21 4.24
N ASP A 44 19.93 -10.15 5.17
CA ASP A 44 20.47 -11.51 5.09
C ASP A 44 19.53 -12.51 4.37
N LYS A 45 18.37 -12.06 3.89
CA LYS A 45 17.33 -12.87 3.21
C LYS A 45 16.80 -14.05 4.04
N ASN A 46 17.10 -14.07 5.33
CA ASN A 46 16.79 -15.20 6.20
C ASN A 46 15.41 -15.07 6.86
N LEU A 47 14.93 -13.84 7.03
CA LEU A 47 13.68 -13.55 7.72
C LEU A 47 12.84 -12.56 6.92
N LEU A 48 11.55 -12.87 6.81
CA LEU A 48 10.52 -11.92 6.43
C LEU A 48 10.34 -10.96 7.60
N GLU A 49 10.72 -9.70 7.42
CA GLU A 49 10.57 -8.68 8.46
C GLU A 49 9.14 -8.15 8.51
N GLN A 50 8.57 -7.86 7.34
CA GLN A 50 7.25 -7.26 7.25
C GLN A 50 6.62 -7.47 5.87
N VAL A 51 5.29 -7.53 5.80
CA VAL A 51 4.55 -7.38 4.55
C VAL A 51 4.15 -5.91 4.38
N ILE A 52 4.66 -5.27 3.33
CA ILE A 52 4.45 -3.83 3.04
C ILE A 52 3.07 -3.58 2.44
N ALA A 53 2.62 -4.48 1.56
CA ALA A 53 1.33 -4.34 0.89
C ALA A 53 0.76 -5.70 0.51
N VAL A 54 -0.57 -5.79 0.47
CA VAL A 54 -1.32 -6.94 -0.05
C VAL A 54 -2.43 -6.40 -0.96
N SER A 55 -2.61 -6.98 -2.15
CA SER A 55 -3.53 -6.47 -3.18
C SER A 55 -4.14 -7.57 -4.06
N ALA A 56 -5.36 -7.31 -4.53
CA ALA A 56 -6.03 -8.07 -5.59
C ALA A 56 -5.46 -7.75 -6.98
N SER A 57 -4.88 -6.56 -7.14
CA SER A 57 -4.49 -6.03 -8.45
C SER A 57 -2.97 -6.09 -8.67
N PRO A 58 -2.51 -6.61 -9.82
CA PRO A 58 -1.09 -6.61 -10.16
C PRO A 58 -0.51 -5.20 -10.19
N SER A 59 -1.24 -4.23 -10.73
CA SER A 59 -0.76 -2.85 -10.87
C SER A 59 -0.51 -2.20 -9.52
N ILE A 60 -1.37 -2.45 -8.53
CA ILE A 60 -1.20 -1.95 -7.16
C ILE A 60 -0.03 -2.65 -6.48
N GLY A 61 0.10 -3.98 -6.65
CA GLY A 61 1.23 -4.75 -6.14
C GLY A 61 2.57 -4.25 -6.69
N TYR A 62 2.65 -3.98 -7.99
CA TYR A 62 3.85 -3.41 -8.62
C TYR A 62 4.14 -1.99 -8.15
N ALA A 63 3.12 -1.13 -8.02
CA ALA A 63 3.31 0.22 -7.51
C ALA A 63 3.87 0.21 -6.08
N ALA A 64 3.31 -0.65 -5.22
CA ALA A 64 3.79 -0.83 -3.85
C ALA A 64 5.22 -1.42 -3.82
N TYR A 65 5.53 -2.39 -4.68
CA TYR A 65 6.88 -2.92 -4.82
C TYR A 65 7.87 -1.82 -5.20
N TYR A 66 7.58 -1.00 -6.21
CA TYR A 66 8.44 0.11 -6.62
C TYR A 66 8.59 1.16 -5.53
N ALA A 67 7.50 1.53 -4.84
CA ALA A 67 7.57 2.44 -3.70
C ALA A 67 8.52 1.89 -2.62
N ALA A 68 8.35 0.61 -2.27
CA ALA A 68 9.19 -0.04 -1.27
C ALA A 68 10.68 -0.05 -1.66
N THR A 69 11.04 -0.21 -2.94
CA THR A 69 12.46 -0.15 -3.36
C THR A 69 13.13 1.19 -3.07
N ARG A 70 12.35 2.27 -2.98
CA ARG A 70 12.84 3.61 -2.69
C ARG A 70 12.83 3.91 -1.19
N GLU A 71 11.88 3.33 -0.46
CA GLU A 71 11.71 3.54 0.97
C GLU A 71 12.67 2.68 1.81
N TYR A 72 13.04 1.50 1.32
CA TYR A 72 13.93 0.55 1.99
C TYR A 72 15.19 0.23 1.15
N PRO A 73 16.07 1.21 0.91
CA PRO A 73 17.35 0.94 0.27
C PRO A 73 18.18 -0.02 1.14
N GLY A 74 18.85 -0.98 0.50
CA GLY A 74 19.65 -2.00 1.20
C GLY A 74 18.86 -3.20 1.73
N ARG A 75 17.53 -3.21 1.58
CA ARG A 75 16.68 -4.36 1.93
C ARG A 75 16.28 -5.18 0.72
N VAL A 76 15.81 -6.39 0.98
CA VAL A 76 15.32 -7.29 -0.04
C VAL A 76 13.81 -7.19 -0.08
N ILE A 77 13.27 -6.93 -1.27
CA ILE A 77 11.84 -6.72 -1.45
C ILE A 77 11.36 -7.75 -2.45
N VAL A 78 10.29 -8.46 -2.11
CA VAL A 78 9.76 -9.57 -2.89
C VAL A 78 8.31 -9.27 -3.21
N LEU A 79 7.97 -9.18 -4.48
CA LEU A 79 6.59 -9.23 -4.94
C LEU A 79 6.23 -10.70 -5.17
N ARG A 80 5.33 -11.22 -4.35
CA ARG A 80 4.78 -12.58 -4.42
C ARG A 80 3.35 -12.52 -4.96
N HIS A 81 2.98 -13.52 -5.75
CA HIS A 81 1.63 -13.78 -6.20
C HIS A 81 1.22 -15.18 -5.77
N LEU A 82 0.35 -15.29 -4.77
CA LEU A 82 0.03 -16.53 -4.05
C LEU A 82 1.35 -17.18 -3.60
N ASP A 83 1.69 -18.35 -4.13
CA ASP A 83 2.92 -19.06 -3.80
C ASP A 83 4.12 -18.77 -4.70
N ARG A 84 3.96 -17.89 -5.69
CA ARG A 84 4.99 -17.62 -6.70
C ARG A 84 5.64 -16.26 -6.49
N VAL A 85 6.97 -16.23 -6.42
CA VAL A 85 7.71 -14.97 -6.50
C VAL A 85 7.65 -14.44 -7.95
N ILE A 86 7.09 -13.25 -8.11
CA ILE A 86 6.97 -12.56 -9.41
C ILE A 86 8.19 -11.67 -9.64
N SER A 87 8.61 -10.94 -8.62
CA SER A 87 9.76 -10.04 -8.74
C SER A 87 10.48 -9.95 -7.41
N ARG A 88 11.80 -9.78 -7.47
CA ARG A 88 12.65 -9.61 -6.30
C ARG A 88 13.63 -8.48 -6.57
N TRP A 89 13.63 -7.50 -5.67
CA TRP A 89 14.63 -6.45 -5.62
C TRP A 89 15.64 -6.82 -4.56
N ASP A 90 16.90 -6.85 -4.97
CA ASP A 90 18.02 -7.08 -4.07
C ASP A 90 18.91 -5.85 -4.13
N ALA A 91 18.79 -4.97 -3.14
CA ALA A 91 19.57 -3.75 -3.11
C ALA A 91 21.09 -3.99 -2.90
N LYS A 92 21.55 -5.24 -2.82
CA LYS A 92 22.98 -5.62 -2.68
C LYS A 92 23.78 -5.61 -3.99
N THR A 93 23.35 -4.90 -5.02
CA THR A 93 24.15 -4.78 -6.25
C THR A 93 24.22 -3.34 -6.72
N GLN A 94 25.10 -2.56 -6.09
CA GLN A 94 26.23 -1.89 -6.76
C GLN A 94 27.36 -1.66 -5.77
#